data_AF-D4E0Y6-F1
#
_entry.id   AF-D4E0Y6-F1
#
_cell.length_a   1.000
_cell.length_b   1.000
_cell.length_c   1.000
_cell.angle_alpha   90.00
_cell.angle_beta   90.00
_cell.angle_gamma   90.00
#
_symmetry.space_group_name_H-M   'P 1'
#
loop_
_entity.id
_entity.type
_entity.pdbx_description
1 polymer ?
#
loop_
_entity_poly.entity_id
_entity_poly.type
_entity_poly.pdbx_seq_one_letter_code
_entity_poly.pdbx_strand_id
1 'polypeptide(L)'
;MIARPALAGLEYLLMMLTSLKKMLLIFSLSVMPAIADAKGPDCWHWPASMAQVKLKNGQIKHADEIDSDNPRRVNKVLLSEQMVGLDPFYHQENYLQIYLFTFLDAAGKPIAQAITKSHSTYTECSMDEVTVYVVSAVLD
;
A
#
# COMPACT_ATOMS: atom_id res chain seq x y z
N MET A 1 64.06 -34.58 -9.58
CA MET A 1 62.66 -34.65 -10.06
C MET A 1 61.77 -35.04 -8.90
N ILE A 2 60.49 -34.66 -8.94
CA ILE A 2 59.41 -34.94 -7.96
C ILE A 2 59.18 -33.81 -6.93
N ALA A 3 58.25 -32.90 -7.27
CA ALA A 3 57.32 -32.21 -6.37
C ALA A 3 56.46 -31.21 -7.18
N ARG A 4 55.52 -31.71 -7.99
CA ARG A 4 54.54 -30.86 -8.72
C ARG A 4 53.05 -31.25 -8.60
N PRO A 5 52.61 -32.42 -8.08
CA PRO A 5 51.16 -32.73 -8.08
C PRO A 5 50.36 -31.99 -6.99
N ALA A 6 51.01 -31.56 -5.90
CA ALA A 6 50.32 -30.95 -4.76
C ALA A 6 49.87 -29.49 -4.99
N LEU A 7 50.61 -28.71 -5.79
CA LEU A 7 50.30 -27.31 -6.09
C LEU A 7 49.04 -27.15 -6.96
N ALA A 8 48.87 -28.03 -7.96
CA ALA A 8 47.69 -28.03 -8.81
C ALA A 8 46.40 -28.37 -8.01
N GLY A 9 46.48 -29.29 -7.04
CA GLY A 9 45.33 -29.64 -6.19
C GLY A 9 44.85 -28.49 -5.31
N LEU A 10 45.77 -27.65 -4.82
CA LEU A 10 45.44 -26.48 -3.99
C LEU A 10 44.80 -25.35 -4.81
N GLU A 11 45.29 -25.11 -6.03
CA GLU A 11 44.70 -24.13 -6.95
C GLU A 11 43.30 -24.54 -7.41
N TYR A 12 43.09 -25.84 -7.73
CA TYR A 12 41.77 -26.37 -8.05
C TYR A 12 40.80 -26.25 -6.87
N LEU A 13 41.24 -26.55 -5.64
CA LEU A 13 40.42 -26.39 -4.45
C LEU A 13 40.03 -24.92 -4.22
N LEU A 14 40.95 -23.98 -4.43
CA LEU A 14 40.69 -22.55 -4.30
C LEU A 14 39.75 -22.02 -5.39
N MET A 15 39.88 -22.51 -6.62
CA MET A 15 38.94 -22.22 -7.73
C MET A 15 37.54 -22.77 -7.46
N MET A 16 37.42 -23.99 -6.91
CA MET A 16 36.14 -24.58 -6.53
C MET A 16 35.47 -23.83 -5.39
N LEU A 17 36.24 -23.42 -4.37
CA LEU A 17 35.75 -22.61 -3.24
C LEU A 17 35.29 -21.21 -3.68
N THR A 18 36.00 -20.58 -4.61
CA THR A 18 35.60 -19.28 -5.18
C THR A 18 34.37 -19.39 -6.08
N SER A 19 34.23 -20.47 -6.84
CA SER A 19 33.05 -20.75 -7.66
C SER A 19 31.80 -21.05 -6.80
N LEU A 20 31.96 -21.83 -5.73
CA LEU A 20 30.88 -22.13 -4.78
C LEU A 20 30.40 -20.88 -4.03
N LYS A 21 31.31 -20.01 -3.60
CA LYS A 21 30.97 -18.71 -2.98
C LYS A 21 30.20 -17.80 -3.95
N LYS A 22 30.60 -17.75 -5.22
CA LYS A 22 29.90 -16.97 -6.26
C LYS A 22 28.49 -17.52 -6.51
N MET A 23 28.34 -18.84 -6.59
CA MET A 23 27.01 -19.46 -6.74
C MET A 23 26.10 -19.18 -5.53
N LEU A 24 26.63 -19.28 -4.31
CA LEU A 24 25.87 -18.99 -3.08
C LEU A 24 25.40 -17.54 -3.05
N LEU A 25 26.27 -16.60 -3.48
CA LEU A 25 25.94 -15.18 -3.54
C LEU A 25 24.85 -14.90 -4.57
N ILE A 26 24.96 -15.45 -5.78
CA ILE A 26 23.94 -15.30 -6.84
C ILE A 26 22.60 -15.88 -6.39
N PHE A 27 22.62 -17.06 -5.75
CA PHE A 27 21.40 -17.66 -5.20
C PHE A 27 20.77 -16.77 -4.13
N SER A 28 21.57 -16.22 -3.20
CA SER A 28 21.06 -15.32 -2.16
C SER A 28 20.44 -14.04 -2.71
N LEU A 29 21.02 -13.44 -3.77
CA LEU A 29 20.46 -12.25 -4.41
C LEU A 29 19.18 -12.57 -5.20
N SER A 30 19.06 -13.76 -5.75
CA SER A 30 17.88 -14.16 -6.54
C SER A 30 16.61 -14.38 -5.72
N VAL A 31 16.73 -14.61 -4.40
CA VAL A 31 15.60 -14.89 -3.50
C VAL A 31 15.07 -13.63 -2.79
N MET A 32 15.84 -12.55 -2.73
CA MET A 32 15.44 -11.30 -2.06
C MET A 32 14.18 -10.60 -2.61
N PRO A 33 13.89 -10.59 -3.93
CA PRO A 33 12.71 -9.89 -4.45
C PRO A 33 11.38 -10.45 -3.97
N ALA A 34 11.34 -11.72 -3.55
CA ALA A 34 10.09 -12.41 -3.16
C ALA A 34 9.57 -12.01 -1.77
N ILE A 35 10.33 -11.21 -1.00
CA ILE A 35 10.03 -10.86 0.40
C ILE A 35 9.71 -9.35 0.55
N ALA A 36 9.80 -8.58 -0.54
CA ALA A 36 9.51 -7.15 -0.53
C ALA A 36 8.01 -6.90 -0.74
N ASP A 37 7.19 -7.25 0.25
CA ASP A 37 5.79 -6.79 0.31
C ASP A 37 5.76 -5.40 0.96
N ALA A 38 5.90 -4.37 0.13
CA ALA A 38 5.88 -2.96 0.56
C ALA A 38 4.47 -2.35 0.50
N LYS A 39 3.42 -3.14 0.77
CA LYS A 39 2.04 -2.65 0.72
C LYS A 39 1.67 -1.99 2.06
N GLY A 40 1.27 -0.73 2.04
CA GLY A 40 0.77 -0.04 3.22
C GLY A 40 -0.58 -0.60 3.73
N PRO A 41 -1.11 -0.04 4.83
CA PRO A 41 -2.33 -0.53 5.46
C PRO A 41 -3.56 -0.40 4.57
N ASP A 42 -4.40 -1.44 4.46
CA ASP A 42 -5.63 -1.37 3.64
C ASP A 42 -6.81 -0.77 4.44
N CYS A 43 -6.73 0.54 4.67
CA CYS A 43 -7.63 1.27 5.57
C CYS A 43 -8.74 2.06 4.85
N TRP A 44 -9.18 1.64 3.66
CA TRP A 44 -10.14 2.40 2.85
C TRP A 44 -11.53 2.62 3.48
N HIS A 45 -11.96 1.75 4.40
CA HIS A 45 -13.34 1.75 4.91
C HIS A 45 -13.64 2.95 5.82
N TRP A 46 -12.72 3.27 6.73
CA TRP A 46 -12.83 4.43 7.61
C TRP A 46 -13.00 5.76 6.84
N PRO A 47 -12.11 6.15 5.91
CA PRO A 47 -12.27 7.37 5.15
C PRO A 47 -13.50 7.36 4.22
N ALA A 48 -13.93 6.22 3.69
CA ALA A 48 -15.18 6.11 2.94
C ALA A 48 -16.41 6.42 3.81
N SER A 49 -16.45 5.89 5.04
CA SER A 49 -17.53 6.16 5.99
C SER A 49 -17.58 7.64 6.41
N MET A 50 -16.41 8.25 6.64
CA MET A 50 -16.33 9.68 6.96
C MET A 50 -16.75 10.55 5.78
N ALA A 51 -16.40 10.16 4.55
CA ALA A 51 -16.89 10.82 3.35
C ALA A 51 -18.42 10.73 3.23
N GLN A 52 -19.03 9.56 3.47
CA GLN A 52 -20.49 9.43 3.50
C GLN A 52 -21.13 10.41 4.50
N VAL A 53 -20.64 10.46 5.75
CA VAL A 53 -21.19 11.35 6.79
C VAL A 53 -21.05 12.81 6.38
N LYS A 54 -19.86 13.24 5.92
CA LYS A 54 -19.62 14.63 5.52
C LYS A 54 -20.43 15.04 4.29
N LEU A 55 -20.62 14.15 3.31
CA LEU A 55 -21.47 14.39 2.13
C LEU A 55 -22.95 14.55 2.52
N LYS A 56 -23.46 13.69 3.42
CA LYS A 56 -24.83 13.78 3.96
C LYS A 56 -25.05 15.10 4.69
N ASN A 57 -24.10 15.49 5.54
CA ASN A 57 -24.18 16.74 6.30
C ASN A 57 -24.01 17.99 5.42
N GLY A 58 -23.22 17.89 4.34
CA GLY A 58 -23.04 18.94 3.34
C GLY A 58 -24.22 19.11 2.37
N GLN A 59 -25.31 18.36 2.55
CA GLN A 59 -26.51 18.38 1.70
C GLN A 59 -26.22 18.18 0.21
N ILE A 60 -25.20 17.36 -0.10
CA ILE A 60 -24.92 16.98 -1.47
C ILE A 60 -26.10 16.16 -2.00
N LYS A 61 -26.49 16.42 -3.24
CA LYS A 61 -27.61 15.72 -3.90
C LYS A 61 -27.36 14.21 -3.87
N HIS A 62 -28.40 13.43 -3.56
CA HIS A 62 -28.34 11.97 -3.45
C HIS A 62 -27.41 11.43 -2.34
N ALA A 63 -26.95 12.27 -1.41
CA ALA A 63 -26.07 11.81 -0.33
C ALA A 63 -26.76 10.82 0.61
N ASP A 64 -28.08 10.90 0.75
CA ASP A 64 -28.93 9.96 1.48
C ASP A 64 -28.88 8.53 0.90
N GLU A 65 -28.67 8.42 -0.42
CA GLU A 65 -28.54 7.14 -1.12
C GLU A 65 -27.17 6.48 -0.88
N ILE A 66 -26.16 7.21 -0.38
CA ILE A 66 -24.81 6.68 -0.15
C ILE A 66 -24.80 5.63 0.96
N ASP A 67 -24.15 4.49 0.67
CA ASP A 67 -23.95 3.34 1.54
C ASP A 67 -22.50 2.84 1.39
N SER A 68 -21.62 3.33 2.26
CA SER A 68 -20.20 2.98 2.32
C SER A 68 -19.93 1.62 2.95
N ASP A 69 -20.90 1.10 3.71
CA ASP A 69 -20.80 -0.16 4.43
C ASP A 69 -20.94 -1.34 3.45
N ASN A 70 -21.66 -1.11 2.34
CA ASN A 70 -21.73 -2.04 1.23
C ASN A 70 -20.57 -1.83 0.23
N PRO A 71 -19.54 -2.71 0.20
CA PRO A 71 -18.40 -2.56 -0.70
C PRO A 71 -18.77 -2.64 -2.19
N ARG A 72 -19.94 -3.18 -2.55
CA ARG A 72 -20.41 -3.20 -3.95
C ARG A 72 -20.93 -1.83 -4.41
N ARG A 73 -21.17 -0.89 -3.47
CA ARG A 73 -21.65 0.47 -3.72
C ARG A 73 -20.56 1.53 -3.60
N VAL A 74 -19.31 1.10 -3.43
CA VAL A 74 -18.14 1.97 -3.33
C VAL A 74 -17.05 1.47 -4.27
N ASN A 75 -16.76 2.26 -5.30
CA ASN A 75 -15.51 2.10 -6.04
C ASN A 75 -14.44 2.96 -5.38
N LYS A 76 -13.25 2.40 -5.19
CA LYS A 76 -12.12 3.10 -4.56
C LYS A 76 -10.88 3.04 -5.43
N VAL A 77 -10.13 4.14 -5.46
CA VAL A 77 -8.81 4.22 -6.07
C VAL A 77 -7.88 4.86 -5.06
N LEU A 78 -6.79 4.16 -4.71
CA LEU A 78 -5.70 4.75 -3.93
C LEU A 78 -4.90 5.67 -4.86
N LEU A 79 -5.02 6.97 -4.67
CA LEU A 79 -4.32 7.98 -5.46
C LEU A 79 -2.88 8.17 -4.98
N SER A 80 -2.66 8.09 -3.67
CA SER A 80 -1.35 8.28 -3.07
C SER A 80 -1.28 7.59 -1.71
N GLU A 81 -0.11 7.01 -1.41
CA GLU A 81 0.24 6.45 -0.12
C GLU A 81 1.70 6.81 0.19
N GLN A 82 1.96 7.29 1.40
CA GLN A 82 3.30 7.69 1.82
C GLN A 82 3.51 7.40 3.31
N MET A 83 4.60 6.71 3.66
CA MET A 83 5.05 6.61 5.05
C MET A 83 5.60 7.97 5.50
N VAL A 84 4.97 8.57 6.51
CA VAL A 84 5.30 9.93 7.00
C VAL A 84 6.09 9.93 8.30
N GLY A 85 6.31 8.76 8.90
CA GLY A 85 7.10 8.60 10.12
C GLY A 85 6.52 7.51 11.02
N LEU A 86 7.04 7.44 12.24
CA LEU A 86 6.45 6.60 13.29
C LEU A 86 5.38 7.41 14.04
N ASP A 87 4.25 6.77 14.29
CA ASP A 87 3.24 7.31 15.19
C ASP A 87 3.76 7.29 16.65
N PRO A 88 3.59 8.39 17.42
CA PRO A 88 4.08 8.47 18.80
C PRO A 88 3.29 7.64 19.83
N PHE A 89 2.06 7.20 19.53
CA PHE A 89 1.19 6.47 20.46
C PHE A 89 1.26 4.96 20.29
N TYR A 90 1.20 4.49 19.04
CA TYR A 90 1.22 3.08 18.65
C TYR A 90 2.63 2.60 18.27
N HIS A 91 3.60 3.51 18.12
CA HIS A 91 4.99 3.21 17.73
C HIS A 91 5.10 2.40 16.42
N GLN A 92 4.15 2.62 15.51
CA GLN A 92 4.06 1.96 14.21
C GLN A 92 4.27 2.96 13.08
N GLU A 93 4.55 2.45 11.89
CA GLU A 93 4.62 3.25 10.67
C GLU A 93 3.27 3.90 10.40
N ASN A 94 3.29 5.23 10.32
CA ASN A 94 2.14 6.05 10.00
C ASN A 94 2.18 6.39 8.51
N TYR A 95 1.06 6.17 7.84
CA TYR A 95 0.88 6.34 6.41
C TYR A 95 -0.14 7.43 6.16
N LEU A 96 0.25 8.43 5.37
CA LEU A 96 -0.71 9.33 4.75
C LEU A 96 -1.32 8.64 3.52
N GLN A 97 -2.64 8.54 3.47
CA GLN A 97 -3.37 7.93 2.36
C GLN A 97 -4.34 8.93 1.74
N ILE A 98 -4.38 8.93 0.41
CA ILE A 98 -5.33 9.71 -0.39
C ILE A 98 -6.12 8.77 -1.27
N TYR A 99 -7.43 8.70 -1.05
CA TYR A 99 -8.34 7.88 -1.85
C TYR A 99 -9.30 8.74 -2.65
N LEU A 100 -9.56 8.34 -3.90
CA LEU A 100 -10.76 8.74 -4.65
C LEU A 100 -11.83 7.66 -4.47
N PHE A 101 -12.97 8.06 -3.94
CA PHE A 101 -14.16 7.23 -3.84
C PHE A 101 -15.21 7.67 -4.85
N THR A 102 -15.83 6.69 -5.49
CA THR A 102 -17.04 6.87 -6.29
C THR A 102 -18.15 6.06 -5.64
N PHE A 103 -19.16 6.75 -5.12
CA PHE A 103 -20.34 6.16 -4.52
C PHE A 103 -21.40 5.88 -5.57
N LEU A 104 -21.99 4.70 -5.51
CA LEU A 104 -22.97 4.21 -6.48
C LEU A 104 -24.36 4.13 -5.87
N ASP A 105 -25.40 4.41 -6.65
CA ASP A 105 -26.79 4.12 -6.29
C ASP A 105 -27.05 2.59 -6.22
N ALA A 106 -28.27 2.20 -5.88
CA ALA A 106 -28.67 0.79 -5.84
C ALA A 106 -28.64 0.10 -7.22
N ALA A 107 -28.68 0.86 -8.32
CA ALA A 107 -28.58 0.38 -9.69
C ALA A 107 -27.12 0.34 -10.21
N GLY A 108 -26.14 0.77 -9.40
CA GLY A 108 -24.72 0.80 -9.77
C GLY A 108 -24.29 2.07 -10.52
N LYS A 109 -25.12 3.10 -10.58
CA LYS A 109 -24.78 4.38 -11.23
C LYS A 109 -24.01 5.30 -10.27
N PRO A 110 -22.97 6.01 -10.73
CA PRO A 110 -22.27 7.01 -9.91
C PRO A 110 -23.20 8.15 -9.50
N ILE A 111 -23.23 8.45 -8.20
CA ILE A 111 -24.04 9.54 -7.62
C ILE A 111 -23.21 10.60 -6.91
N ALA A 112 -22.03 10.23 -6.40
CA ALA A 112 -21.11 11.17 -5.77
C ALA A 112 -19.67 10.69 -5.90
N GLN A 113 -18.73 11.64 -5.94
CA GLN A 113 -17.30 11.37 -5.87
C GLN A 113 -16.66 12.23 -4.80
N ALA A 114 -15.74 11.64 -4.04
CA ALA A 114 -15.01 12.34 -3.00
C ALA A 114 -13.55 11.90 -2.97
N ILE A 115 -12.66 12.88 -2.81
CA ILE A 115 -11.27 12.63 -2.46
C ILE A 115 -11.14 12.74 -0.94
N THR A 116 -10.48 11.77 -0.32
CA THR A 116 -10.22 11.77 1.12
C THR A 116 -8.73 11.83 1.37
N LYS A 117 -8.35 12.44 2.49
CA LYS A 117 -7.00 12.46 3.04
C LYS A 117 -7.07 12.07 4.52
N SER A 118 -6.33 11.04 4.90
CA SER A 118 -6.29 10.54 6.28
C SER A 118 -4.97 9.84 6.58
N HIS A 119 -4.67 9.67 7.85
CA HIS A 119 -3.55 8.87 8.34
C HIS A 119 -4.01 7.50 8.85
N SER A 120 -3.15 6.51 8.69
CA SER A 120 -3.39 5.13 9.13
C SER A 120 -2.10 4.41 9.49
N THR A 121 -2.21 3.39 10.33
CA THR A 121 -1.17 2.40 10.62
C THR A 121 -1.68 1.02 10.23
N TYR A 122 -0.84 -0.02 10.33
CA TYR A 122 -1.27 -1.40 10.12
C TYR A 122 -2.28 -1.92 11.15
N THR A 123 -2.46 -1.23 12.28
CA THR A 123 -3.38 -1.64 13.35
C THR A 123 -4.54 -0.69 13.55
N GLU A 124 -4.40 0.57 13.17
CA GLU A 124 -5.40 1.61 13.39
C GLU A 124 -5.62 2.44 12.12
N CYS A 125 -6.86 2.50 11.64
CA CYS A 125 -7.25 3.22 10.44
C CYS A 125 -7.78 4.63 10.73
N SER A 126 -8.05 4.95 11.99
CA SER A 126 -8.65 6.20 12.45
C SER A 126 -7.67 7.06 13.25
N MET A 127 -6.44 7.20 12.73
CA MET A 127 -5.37 7.93 13.40
C MET A 127 -5.68 9.43 13.57
N ASP A 128 -6.42 10.00 12.63
CA ASP A 128 -6.77 11.42 12.63
C ASP A 128 -8.11 11.72 11.95
N GLU A 129 -8.46 13.00 11.91
CA GLU A 129 -9.64 13.46 11.20
C GLU A 129 -9.47 13.28 9.69
N VAL A 130 -10.46 12.66 9.06
CA VAL A 130 -10.50 12.53 7.59
C VAL A 130 -10.91 13.86 6.96
N THR A 131 -10.03 14.42 6.13
CA THR A 131 -10.39 15.55 5.26
C THR A 131 -11.09 15.02 4.02
N VAL A 132 -12.23 15.62 3.64
CA VAL A 132 -13.07 15.17 2.52
C VAL A 132 -13.25 16.33 1.53
N TYR A 133 -12.93 16.10 0.27
CA TYR A 133 -13.12 17.02 -0.84
C TYR A 133 -14.15 16.44 -1.80
N VAL A 134 -15.15 17.23 -2.20
CA VAL A 134 -16.16 16.81 -3.18
C VAL A 134 -15.62 17.06 -4.59
N VAL A 135 -15.73 16.08 -5.46
CA VAL A 135 -15.36 16.23 -6.88
C VAL A 135 -16.58 16.70 -7.65
N SER A 136 -16.57 17.96 -8.11
CA SER A 136 -17.68 18.55 -8.87
C SER A 136 -17.59 18.33 -10.38
N ALA A 137 -16.39 18.16 -10.92
CA ALA A 137 -16.13 17.92 -12.33
C ALA A 137 -14.80 17.17 -12.51
N VAL A 138 -14.74 16.33 -13.54
CA VAL A 138 -13.51 15.70 -14.05
C VAL A 138 -13.29 16.25 -15.46
N LEU A 139 -12.07 16.66 -15.77
CA LEU A 139 -11.68 17.20 -17.06
C LEU A 139 -10.74 16.21 -17.74
N ASP A 140 -10.89 16.06 -19.06
CA ASP A 140 -10.02 15.25 -19.92
C ASP A 140 -8.85 16.06 -20.50
#